data_AF-A0A8T7CVN1-F1
#
_entry.id   AF-A0A8T7CVN1-F1
#
_cell.length_a   1.000
_cell.length_b   1.000
_cell.length_c   1.000
_cell.angle_alpha   90.00
_cell.angle_beta   90.00
_cell.angle_gamma   90.00
#
_symmetry.space_group_name_H-M   'P 1'
#
loop_
_entity.id
_entity.type
_entity.pdbx_description
1 polymer ?
#
loop_
_entity_poly.entity_id
_entity_poly.type
_entity_poly.pdbx_seq_one_letter_code
_entity_poly.pdbx_strand_id
1 'polypeptide(L)'
;MSLSIRKIDHQHRARQRGFVLVLALVLLAVLTLIGVSSMQRANMELKATANSQQHQIAFNAVQSLLEFAISDTGASSVDYQTTDPTPQVVTTSLANASNLSGSVVYSGCSVGVGSSLEEGKGFSYNFFNIDGTGSNKTGTSTSLQTQGIRFPAAACSN
;
A
#
# COMPACT_ATOMS: atom_id res chain seq x y z
N MET A 1 -24.95 -93.11 -25.86
CA MET A 1 -24.56 -92.25 -24.71
C MET A 1 -24.39 -90.84 -25.25
N SER A 2 -25.36 -89.96 -24.99
CA SER A 2 -25.54 -88.68 -25.69
C SER A 2 -24.66 -87.57 -25.09
N LEU A 3 -23.87 -86.90 -25.92
CA LEU A 3 -22.99 -85.80 -25.50
C LEU A 3 -23.76 -84.47 -25.59
N SER A 4 -24.13 -83.92 -24.44
CA SER A 4 -24.87 -82.66 -24.33
C SER A 4 -23.95 -81.45 -24.55
N ILE A 5 -24.16 -80.72 -25.65
CA ILE A 5 -23.47 -79.46 -25.97
C ILE A 5 -23.90 -78.39 -24.97
N ARG A 6 -22.94 -77.82 -24.22
CA ARG A 6 -23.16 -76.68 -23.32
C ARG A 6 -23.39 -75.42 -24.16
N LYS A 7 -24.55 -74.82 -23.97
CA LYS A 7 -24.93 -73.50 -24.47
C LYS A 7 -24.07 -72.44 -23.76
N ILE A 8 -23.26 -71.70 -24.52
CA ILE A 8 -22.52 -70.54 -24.01
C ILE A 8 -23.50 -69.36 -24.07
N ASP A 9 -24.07 -68.98 -22.91
CA ASP A 9 -24.92 -67.79 -22.82
C ASP A 9 -24.05 -66.53 -22.99
N HIS A 10 -24.16 -65.92 -24.17
CA HIS A 10 -23.70 -64.56 -24.40
C HIS A 10 -24.56 -63.59 -23.58
N GLN A 11 -24.03 -63.18 -22.42
CA GLN A 11 -24.55 -62.08 -21.61
C GLN A 11 -24.76 -60.84 -22.50
N HIS A 12 -26.03 -60.49 -22.72
CA HIS A 12 -26.44 -59.32 -23.49
C HIS A 12 -25.90 -58.03 -22.86
N ARG A 13 -24.78 -57.54 -23.38
CA ARG A 13 -24.13 -56.27 -22.99
C ARG A 13 -24.79 -55.06 -23.67
N ALA A 14 -26.11 -54.95 -23.60
CA ALA A 14 -26.87 -53.90 -24.30
C ALA A 14 -27.71 -53.05 -23.33
N ARG A 15 -27.57 -51.72 -23.47
CA ARG A 15 -28.46 -50.62 -23.02
C ARG A 15 -28.15 -49.86 -21.71
N GLN A 16 -26.92 -49.40 -21.50
CA GLN A 16 -26.65 -48.24 -20.61
C GLN A 16 -26.03 -47.03 -21.33
N ARG A 17 -26.37 -46.79 -22.60
CA ARG A 17 -25.79 -45.67 -23.37
C ARG A 17 -26.44 -44.29 -23.11
N GLY A 18 -27.63 -44.24 -22.51
CA GLY A 18 -28.33 -42.97 -22.26
C GLY A 18 -27.87 -42.21 -21.01
N PHE A 19 -27.62 -42.93 -19.90
CA PHE A 19 -27.27 -42.32 -18.62
C PHE A 19 -25.87 -41.69 -18.62
N VAL A 20 -24.93 -42.27 -19.36
CA VAL A 20 -23.55 -41.76 -19.50
C VAL A 20 -23.53 -40.36 -20.10
N LEU A 21 -24.43 -40.05 -21.04
CA LEU A 21 -24.50 -38.73 -21.64
C LEU A 21 -24.96 -37.66 -20.62
N VAL A 22 -25.95 -38.00 -19.79
CA VAL A 22 -26.47 -37.11 -18.74
C VAL A 22 -25.39 -36.87 -17.68
N LEU A 23 -24.70 -37.91 -17.25
CA LEU A 23 -23.58 -37.79 -16.31
C LEU A 23 -22.45 -36.92 -16.88
N ALA A 24 -22.09 -37.12 -18.15
CA ALA A 24 -21.08 -36.30 -18.82
C ALA A 24 -21.48 -34.82 -18.88
N LEU A 25 -22.75 -34.51 -19.17
CA LEU A 25 -23.25 -33.13 -19.17
C LEU A 25 -23.24 -32.50 -17.77
N VAL A 26 -23.63 -33.25 -16.73
CA VAL A 26 -23.58 -32.77 -15.35
C VAL A 26 -22.13 -32.49 -14.92
N LEU A 27 -21.21 -33.41 -15.21
CA LEU A 27 -19.78 -33.23 -14.90
C LEU A 27 -19.19 -32.05 -15.67
N LEU A 28 -19.51 -31.90 -16.95
CA LEU A 28 -19.11 -30.74 -17.74
C LEU A 28 -19.63 -29.44 -17.13
N ALA A 29 -20.91 -29.40 -16.75
CA ALA A 29 -21.54 -28.23 -16.13
C ALA A 29 -20.91 -27.86 -14.77
N VAL A 30 -20.54 -28.85 -13.96
CA VAL A 30 -19.85 -28.61 -12.69
C VAL A 30 -18.45 -28.06 -12.95
N LEU A 31 -17.69 -28.63 -13.88
CA LEU A 31 -16.35 -28.15 -14.24
C LEU A 31 -16.39 -26.73 -14.81
N THR A 32 -17.38 -26.40 -15.65
CA THR A 32 -17.53 -25.04 -16.18
C THR A 32 -17.88 -24.05 -15.08
N LEU A 33 -18.78 -24.40 -14.15
CA LEU A 33 -19.13 -23.53 -13.02
C LEU A 33 -17.92 -23.27 -12.11
N ILE A 34 -17.12 -24.30 -11.81
CA ILE A 34 -15.88 -24.16 -11.04
C ILE A 34 -14.89 -23.27 -11.79
N GLY A 35 -14.72 -23.49 -13.10
CA GLY A 35 -13.83 -22.68 -13.95
C GLY A 35 -14.23 -21.20 -13.97
N VAL A 36 -15.52 -20.91 -14.18
CA VAL A 36 -16.04 -19.53 -14.18
C VAL A 36 -15.90 -18.88 -12.81
N SER A 37 -16.22 -19.60 -11.73
CA SER A 37 -16.04 -19.08 -10.37
C SER A 37 -14.57 -18.76 -10.06
N SER A 38 -13.64 -19.60 -10.52
CA SER A 38 -12.21 -19.36 -10.39
C SER A 38 -11.75 -18.10 -11.14
N MET A 39 -12.16 -17.95 -12.40
CA MET A 39 -11.85 -16.75 -13.20
C MET A 39 -12.46 -15.48 -12.60
N GLN A 40 -13.67 -15.56 -12.04
CA GLN A 40 -14.30 -14.43 -11.37
C GLN A 40 -13.49 -13.95 -10.16
N ARG A 41 -12.97 -14.89 -9.35
CA ARG A 41 -12.10 -14.56 -8.21
C ARG A 41 -10.79 -13.92 -8.66
N ALA A 42 -10.13 -14.49 -9.67
CA ALA A 42 -8.87 -13.94 -10.21
C ALA A 42 -9.04 -12.50 -10.71
N ASN A 43 -10.16 -12.19 -11.37
CA ASN A 43 -10.46 -10.83 -11.82
C ASN A 43 -10.64 -9.84 -10.66
N MET A 44 -11.25 -10.28 -9.55
CA MET A 44 -11.39 -9.45 -8.35
C MET A 44 -10.03 -9.19 -7.69
N GLU A 45 -9.21 -10.24 -7.55
CA GLU A 45 -7.87 -10.15 -6.99
C GLU A 45 -6.95 -9.24 -7.81
N LEU A 46 -7.05 -9.29 -9.14
CA LEU A 46 -6.29 -8.41 -10.03
C LEU A 46 -6.66 -6.94 -9.82
N LYS A 47 -7.94 -6.62 -9.69
CA LYS A 47 -8.40 -5.25 -9.41
C LYS A 47 -7.95 -4.77 -8.03
N ALA A 48 -8.01 -5.63 -7.02
CA ALA A 48 -7.52 -5.32 -5.68
C ALA A 48 -6.00 -5.06 -5.69
N THR A 49 -5.24 -5.91 -6.39
CA THR A 49 -3.79 -5.75 -6.57
C THR A 49 -3.45 -4.45 -7.29
N ALA A 50 -4.17 -4.13 -8.37
CA ALA A 50 -3.98 -2.88 -9.11
C ALA A 50 -4.29 -1.65 -8.24
N ASN A 51 -5.35 -1.69 -7.44
CA ASN A 51 -5.67 -0.60 -6.52
C ASN A 51 -4.59 -0.47 -5.42
N SER A 52 -4.16 -1.58 -4.82
CA SER A 52 -3.09 -1.60 -3.83
C SER A 52 -1.78 -1.04 -4.40
N GLN A 53 -1.46 -1.35 -5.66
CA GLN A 53 -0.29 -0.80 -6.33
C GLN A 53 -0.38 0.72 -6.48
N GLN A 54 -1.56 1.27 -6.83
CA GLN A 54 -1.77 2.71 -6.92
C GLN A 54 -1.58 3.42 -5.57
N HIS A 55 -2.09 2.81 -4.48
CA HIS A 55 -1.85 3.30 -3.13
C HIS A 55 -0.37 3.26 -2.77
N GLN A 56 0.34 2.18 -3.09
CA GLN A 56 1.78 2.08 -2.81
C GLN A 56 2.61 3.12 -3.56
N ILE A 57 2.25 3.44 -4.81
CA ILE A 57 2.92 4.49 -5.58
C ILE A 57 2.73 5.85 -4.92
N ALA A 58 1.50 6.19 -4.52
CA ALA A 58 1.22 7.46 -3.84
C ALA A 58 1.95 7.54 -2.49
N PHE A 59 1.96 6.45 -1.72
CA PHE A 59 2.68 6.35 -0.45
C PHE A 59 4.19 6.56 -0.64
N ASN A 60 4.81 5.82 -1.57
CA ASN A 60 6.24 5.94 -1.85
C ASN A 60 6.59 7.35 -2.35
N ALA A 61 5.74 7.99 -3.13
CA ALA A 61 5.96 9.35 -3.60
C ALA A 61 6.02 10.36 -2.45
N VAL A 62 5.07 10.27 -1.51
CA VAL A 62 5.05 11.13 -0.32
C VAL A 62 6.24 10.82 0.59
N GLN A 63 6.61 9.55 0.76
CA GLN A 63 7.77 9.19 1.56
C GLN A 63 9.07 9.78 1.00
N SER A 64 9.24 9.75 -0.33
CA SER A 64 10.36 10.41 -0.99
C SER A 64 10.35 11.92 -0.81
N LEU A 65 9.18 12.56 -0.77
CA LEU A 65 9.08 13.99 -0.45
C LEU A 65 9.47 14.27 1.00
N LEU A 66 9.01 13.46 1.96
CA LEU A 66 9.38 13.62 3.37
C LEU A 66 10.89 13.50 3.55
N GLU A 67 11.50 12.47 2.95
CA GLU A 67 12.94 12.28 2.95
C GLU A 67 13.67 13.46 2.29
N PHE A 68 13.14 13.97 1.17
CA PHE A 68 13.67 15.16 0.53
C PHE A 68 13.60 16.39 1.44
N ALA A 69 12.49 16.61 2.16
CA ALA A 69 12.32 17.74 3.07
C ALA A 69 13.34 17.74 4.22
N ILE A 70 13.81 16.55 4.64
CA ILE A 70 14.79 16.37 5.72
C ILE A 70 16.23 16.33 5.18
N SER A 71 16.42 15.99 3.90
CA SER A 71 17.72 16.03 3.23
C SER A 71 18.33 17.43 3.23
N ASP A 72 19.66 17.54 3.13
CA ASP A 72 20.38 18.82 3.12
C ASP A 72 19.83 19.84 2.09
N THR A 73 19.43 19.34 0.92
CA THR A 73 18.85 20.17 -0.15
C THR A 73 17.44 20.67 0.17
N GLY A 74 16.60 19.86 0.80
CA GLY A 74 15.25 20.30 1.21
C GLY A 74 15.29 21.10 2.50
N ALA A 75 16.21 20.77 3.41
CA ALA A 75 16.41 21.50 4.65
C ALA A 75 16.90 22.92 4.43
N SER A 76 17.62 23.17 3.33
CA SER A 76 17.98 24.53 2.92
C SER A 76 16.77 25.37 2.46
N SER A 77 15.64 24.74 2.11
CA SER A 77 14.41 25.42 1.68
C SER A 77 13.44 25.72 2.83
N VAL A 78 13.74 25.25 4.04
CA VAL A 78 12.90 25.34 5.24
C VAL A 78 13.70 26.00 6.35
N ASP A 79 13.12 27.00 7.00
CA ASP A 79 13.68 27.59 8.21
C ASP A 79 13.30 26.74 9.43
N TYR A 80 14.24 25.90 9.89
CA TYR A 80 14.10 25.10 11.11
C TYR A 80 14.50 25.83 12.40
N GLN A 81 14.81 27.13 12.33
CA GLN A 81 15.09 27.96 13.51
C GLN A 81 13.90 28.85 13.89
N THR A 82 12.88 28.96 13.02
CA THR A 82 11.67 29.73 13.34
C THR A 82 10.86 29.10 14.49
N THR A 83 10.19 29.96 15.24
CA THR A 83 9.16 29.60 16.23
C THR A 83 7.76 30.00 15.77
N ASP A 84 7.64 30.54 14.55
CA ASP A 84 6.38 30.89 13.95
C ASP A 84 5.64 29.61 13.48
N PRO A 85 4.38 29.39 13.90
CA PRO A 85 3.56 28.28 13.39
C PRO A 85 3.09 28.47 11.93
N THR A 86 3.60 29.46 11.18
CA THR A 86 3.29 29.60 9.76
C THR A 86 3.76 28.38 8.95
N PRO A 87 2.89 27.76 8.13
CA PRO A 87 3.27 26.58 7.35
C PRO A 87 4.26 26.93 6.24
N GLN A 88 5.43 26.29 6.26
CA GLN A 88 6.45 26.42 5.21
C GLN A 88 6.26 25.33 4.17
N VAL A 89 6.22 25.69 2.88
CA VAL A 89 5.88 24.74 1.81
C VAL A 89 7.15 24.19 1.16
N VAL A 90 7.23 22.85 1.08
CA VAL A 90 8.29 22.12 0.37
C VAL A 90 7.68 21.44 -0.84
N THR A 91 8.22 21.67 -2.03
CA THR A 91 7.75 21.02 -3.25
C THR A 91 8.90 20.27 -3.93
N THR A 92 8.60 19.09 -4.44
CA THR A 92 9.52 18.30 -5.26
C THR A 92 8.73 17.58 -6.35
N SER A 93 9.39 17.28 -7.48
CA SER A 93 8.74 16.66 -8.63
C SER A 93 9.26 15.24 -8.86
N LEU A 94 8.34 14.28 -8.92
CA LEU A 94 8.62 12.87 -9.20
C LEU A 94 7.84 12.42 -10.44
N ALA A 95 8.47 11.69 -11.35
CA ALA A 95 7.89 11.30 -12.64
C ALA A 95 6.60 10.45 -12.56
N ASN A 96 6.39 9.75 -11.43
CA ASN A 96 5.27 8.84 -11.20
C ASN A 96 4.22 9.38 -10.21
N ALA A 97 4.35 10.63 -9.79
CA ALA A 97 3.49 11.26 -8.79
C ALA A 97 2.88 12.58 -9.31
N SER A 98 1.76 12.98 -8.73
CA SER A 98 1.10 14.26 -8.98
C SER A 98 0.66 14.88 -7.65
N ASN A 99 0.38 16.19 -7.62
CA ASN A 99 -0.04 16.92 -6.42
C ASN A 99 0.87 16.70 -5.19
N LEU A 100 2.17 16.58 -5.44
CA LEU A 100 3.16 16.27 -4.42
C LEU A 100 3.61 17.57 -3.73
N SER A 101 3.27 17.71 -2.45
CA SER A 101 3.58 18.90 -1.64
C SER A 101 3.79 18.52 -0.18
N GLY A 102 4.72 19.21 0.48
CA GLY A 102 5.00 19.11 1.91
C GLY A 102 4.71 20.43 2.60
N SER A 103 4.30 20.36 3.85
CA SER A 103 4.16 21.52 4.72
C SER A 103 4.89 21.25 6.03
N VAL A 104 5.78 22.14 6.42
CA VAL A 104 6.52 22.08 7.69
C VAL A 104 5.95 23.13 8.64
N VAL A 105 5.55 22.70 9.82
CA VAL A 105 4.94 23.55 10.84
C VAL A 105 5.66 23.39 12.16
N TYR A 106 6.00 24.50 12.81
CA TYR A 106 6.57 24.50 14.15
C TYR A 106 5.54 23.97 15.17
N SER A 107 5.93 22.94 15.93
CA SER A 107 5.06 22.27 16.90
C SER A 107 5.41 22.61 18.36
N GLY A 108 6.58 23.21 18.60
CA GLY A 108 7.08 23.53 19.93
C GLY A 108 8.57 23.32 20.04
N CYS A 109 9.11 23.50 21.25
CA CYS A 109 10.53 23.32 21.50
C CYS A 109 10.77 22.78 22.91
N SER A 110 11.96 22.23 23.16
CA SER A 110 12.39 21.75 24.48
C SER A 110 13.79 22.25 24.77
N VAL A 111 14.00 22.69 26.01
CA VAL A 111 15.33 22.96 26.57
C VAL A 111 15.91 21.68 27.15
N GLY A 112 17.18 21.41 26.87
CA GLY A 112 17.93 20.34 27.54
C GLY A 112 18.29 20.76 28.96
N VAL A 113 18.09 19.88 29.93
CA VAL A 113 18.68 20.05 31.27
C VAL A 113 20.18 19.73 31.16
N GLY A 114 21.03 20.69 31.55
CA GLY A 114 22.48 20.54 31.47
C GLY A 114 23.05 19.59 32.54
N SER A 115 24.25 19.06 32.29
CA SER A 115 24.99 18.30 33.29
C SER A 115 25.65 19.26 34.29
N SER A 116 24.97 19.50 35.41
CA SER A 116 25.40 20.24 36.63
C SER A 116 24.77 21.63 36.81
N LEU A 117 23.72 21.68 37.63
CA LEU A 117 23.16 22.85 38.34
C LEU A 117 22.64 24.06 37.52
N GLU A 118 22.79 24.07 36.20
CA GLU A 118 22.30 25.16 35.35
C GLU A 118 21.08 24.72 34.52
N GLU A 119 19.89 25.12 34.97
CA GLU A 119 18.65 24.98 34.21
C GLU A 119 18.74 25.76 32.89
N GLY A 120 18.42 25.11 31.76
CA GLY A 120 18.40 25.76 30.45
C GLY A 120 19.75 25.95 29.73
N LYS A 121 20.84 25.29 30.18
CA LYS A 121 22.15 25.31 29.48
C LYS A 121 22.45 24.07 28.65
N GLY A 122 21.53 23.10 28.58
CA GLY A 122 21.65 21.95 27.67
C GLY A 122 21.28 22.31 26.22
N PHE A 123 21.56 21.39 25.28
CA PHE A 123 21.13 21.55 23.89
C PHE A 123 19.61 21.78 23.83
N SER A 124 19.19 22.85 23.17
CA SER A 124 17.78 23.12 22.91
C SER A 124 17.39 22.55 21.54
N TYR A 125 16.14 22.12 21.43
CA TYR A 125 15.60 21.51 20.20
C TYR A 125 14.26 22.12 19.84
N ASN A 126 14.08 22.45 18.56
CA ASN A 126 12.79 22.74 17.98
C ASN A 126 12.19 21.46 17.38
N PHE A 127 10.87 21.32 17.53
CA PHE A 127 10.09 20.25 16.94
C PHE A 127 9.24 20.81 15.81
N PHE A 128 9.26 20.13 14.67
CA PHE A 128 8.41 20.46 13.55
C PHE A 128 7.62 19.23 13.12
N ASN A 129 6.40 19.45 12.66
CA ASN A 129 5.60 18.45 11.98
C ASN A 129 5.68 18.72 10.48
N ILE A 130 6.04 17.69 9.71
CA ILE A 130 6.03 17.72 8.25
C ILE A 130 4.81 16.93 7.79
N ASP A 131 3.87 17.60 7.14
CA ASP A 131 2.72 17.00 6.47
C ASP A 131 2.99 16.92 4.96
N GLY A 132 3.12 15.71 4.44
CA GLY A 132 3.29 15.43 3.01
C GLY A 132 2.00 14.92 2.38
N THR A 133 1.56 15.55 1.31
CA THR A 133 0.48 15.10 0.44
C THR A 133 1.02 14.73 -0.93
N GLY A 134 0.46 13.69 -1.55
CA GLY A 134 0.84 13.29 -2.89
C GLY A 134 -0.09 12.24 -3.46
N SER A 135 -0.30 12.32 -4.77
CA SER A 135 -1.12 11.39 -5.53
C SER A 135 -0.27 10.57 -6.51
N ASN A 136 -0.80 9.45 -6.98
CA ASN A 136 -0.24 8.78 -8.15
C ASN A 136 -0.36 9.70 -9.38
N LYS A 137 0.40 9.41 -10.44
CA LYS A 137 0.39 10.19 -11.69
C LYS A 137 -1.01 10.48 -12.26
N THR A 138 -1.95 9.55 -12.08
CA THR A 138 -3.32 9.65 -12.59
C THR A 138 -4.28 10.37 -11.63
N GLY A 139 -3.88 10.66 -10.39
CA GLY A 139 -4.73 11.30 -9.38
C GLY A 139 -5.84 10.42 -8.81
N THR A 140 -5.81 9.11 -9.06
CA THR A 140 -6.84 8.15 -8.59
C THR A 140 -6.61 7.70 -7.15
N SER A 141 -5.38 7.79 -6.66
CA SER A 141 -5.01 7.46 -5.29
C SER A 141 -4.16 8.57 -4.70
N THR A 142 -4.49 8.99 -3.48
CA THR A 142 -3.79 10.04 -2.73
C THR A 142 -3.34 9.49 -1.38
N SER A 143 -2.15 9.91 -0.95
CA SER A 143 -1.57 9.60 0.35
C SER A 143 -1.31 10.90 1.09
N LEU A 144 -1.58 10.89 2.40
CA LEU A 144 -1.20 11.93 3.34
C LEU A 144 -0.34 11.28 4.42
N GLN A 145 0.82 11.86 4.72
CA GLN A 145 1.71 11.37 5.76
C GLN A 145 2.19 12.52 6.62
N THR A 146 2.31 12.28 7.91
CA THR A 146 2.81 13.26 8.88
C THR A 146 4.02 12.68 9.59
N GLN A 147 5.10 13.44 9.69
CA GLN A 147 6.31 13.05 10.41
C GLN A 147 6.79 14.17 11.32
N GLY A 148 7.10 13.82 12.57
CA GLY A 148 7.76 14.73 13.50
C GLY A 148 9.28 14.70 13.32
N ILE A 149 9.91 15.87 13.30
CA ILE A 149 11.36 16.05 13.19
C ILE A 149 11.86 16.96 14.29
N ARG A 150 13.13 16.77 14.68
CA ARG A 150 13.80 17.59 15.69
C ARG A 150 15.03 18.25 15.10
N PHE A 151 15.19 19.54 15.33
CA PHE A 151 16.36 20.30 14.91
C PHE A 151 16.99 21.00 16.12
N PRO A 152 18.33 21.04 16.22
CA PRO A 152 18.99 21.82 17.27
C PRO A 152 18.65 23.30 17.08
N ALA A 153 18.28 23.99 18.16
CA ALA A 153 17.83 25.37 18.14
C ALA A 153 18.66 26.26 19.06
N ALA A 154 18.79 27.54 18.68
CA ALA A 154 19.60 28.50 19.44
C ALA A 154 19.00 28.86 20.81
N ALA A 155 17.67 28.85 20.97
CA ALA A 155 17.00 29.03 22.26
C ALA A 155 15.50 28.73 22.16
N CYS A 156 14.98 27.99 23.14
CA CYS A 156 13.59 28.15 23.56
C CYS A 156 13.48 29.33 24.52
N SER A 157 12.43 30.13 24.44
CA SER A 157 12.08 31.02 25.55
C SER A 157 11.68 30.15 26.76
N ASN A 158 12.44 30.22 27.85
CA ASN A 158 12.07 29.65 29.14
C ASN A 158 10.80 30.31 29.70
#